data_AF-A0A3P1ZDH9-F1
#
_entry.id   AF-A0A3P1ZDH9-F1
#
_cell.length_a   1.000
_cell.length_b   1.000
_cell.length_c   1.000
_cell.angle_alpha   90.00
_cell.angle_beta   90.00
_cell.angle_gamma   90.00
#
_symmetry.space_group_name_H-M   'P 1'
#
loop_
_entity.id
_entity.type
_entity.pdbx_description
1 polymer ?
#
loop_
_entity_poly.entity_id
_entity_poly.type
_entity_poly.pdbx_seq_one_letter_code
_entity_poly.pdbx_strand_id
1 'polypeptide(L)'
;MRSLTPFQNLVFQLGGLLLVAGAILPLVPPLAGYAPYVFTSGALMFSPMQLLQRYEGRSFVVRRLRRQQIFAAFLLLVSACLLLMKSFRLGFVYGEEWKVVLIIAAVIELYTAFRIPHELKKEEEV
;
A
#
# COMPACT_ATOMS: atom_id res chain seq x y z
N MET A 1 8.97 16.75 5.46
CA MET A 1 8.52 15.85 4.36
C MET A 1 7.98 16.71 3.23
N ARG A 2 8.17 16.34 1.96
CA ARG A 2 7.46 17.05 0.88
C ARG A 2 5.96 16.80 1.07
N SER A 3 5.20 17.85 1.36
CA SER A 3 3.77 17.75 1.54
C SER A 3 3.12 17.42 0.21
N LEU A 4 2.19 16.45 0.23
CA LEU A 4 1.33 16.21 -0.92
C LEU A 4 0.42 17.43 -1.11
N THR A 5 0.10 17.76 -2.36
CA THR A 5 -0.98 18.72 -2.60
C THR A 5 -2.29 18.16 -2.05
N PRO A 6 -3.28 18.99 -1.70
CA PRO A 6 -4.56 18.52 -1.15
C PRO A 6 -5.21 17.45 -2.03
N PHE A 7 -5.11 17.62 -3.36
CA PHE A 7 -5.58 16.66 -4.35
C PHE A 7 -4.83 15.31 -4.28
N GLN A 8 -3.49 15.33 -4.22
CA GLN A 8 -2.69 14.12 -4.09
C GLN A 8 -2.96 13.38 -2.78
N ASN A 9 -3.18 14.12 -1.69
CA ASN A 9 -3.51 13.53 -0.39
C ASN A 9 -4.90 12.86 -0.43
N LEU A 10 -5.87 13.48 -1.10
CA LEU A 10 -7.19 12.88 -1.33
C LEU A 10 -7.08 11.59 -2.15
N VAL A 11 -6.31 11.59 -3.24
CA VAL A 11 -6.05 10.37 -4.05
C VAL A 11 -5.36 9.29 -3.22
N PHE A 12 -4.41 9.66 -2.37
CA PHE A 12 -3.72 8.72 -1.48
C PHE A 12 -4.69 8.06 -0.48
N GLN A 13 -5.55 8.87 0.17
CA GLN A 13 -6.56 8.35 1.11
C GLN A 13 -7.60 7.47 0.42
N LEU A 14 -8.12 7.91 -0.74
CA LEU A 14 -9.05 7.11 -1.53
C LEU A 14 -8.42 5.80 -2.00
N GLY A 15 -7.16 5.84 -2.46
CA GLY A 15 -6.42 4.64 -2.86
C GLY A 15 -6.25 3.64 -1.72
N GLY A 16 -5.90 4.13 -0.52
CA GLY A 16 -5.82 3.30 0.68
C GLY A 16 -7.18 2.70 1.08
N LEU A 17 -8.26 3.48 1.00
CA LEU A 17 -9.61 3.01 1.31
C LEU A 17 -10.09 1.96 0.31
N LEU A 18 -9.79 2.14 -0.98
CA LEU A 18 -10.05 1.17 -2.04
C LEU A 18 -9.26 -0.13 -1.86
N LEU A 19 -8.00 -0.06 -1.42
CA LEU A 19 -7.21 -1.24 -1.09
C LEU A 19 -7.87 -2.08 0.03
N VAL A 20 -8.32 -1.42 1.09
CA VAL A 20 -9.00 -2.09 2.21
C VAL A 20 -10.33 -2.68 1.75
N ALA A 21 -11.14 -1.93 1.01
CA ALA A 21 -12.39 -2.43 0.45
C ALA A 21 -12.16 -3.63 -0.49
N GLY A 22 -11.17 -3.53 -1.38
CA GLY A 22 -10.73 -4.57 -2.29
C GLY A 22 -10.25 -5.85 -1.60
N ALA A 23 -9.62 -5.72 -0.43
CA ALA A 23 -9.17 -6.85 0.38
C ALA A 23 -10.32 -7.56 1.12
N ILE A 24 -11.38 -6.83 1.47
CA ILE A 24 -12.55 -7.37 2.19
C ILE A 24 -13.57 -7.98 1.22
N LEU A 25 -13.72 -7.43 0.01
CA LEU A 25 -14.69 -7.89 -1.00
C LEU A 25 -14.67 -9.41 -1.27
N PRO A 26 -13.51 -10.11 -1.34
CA PRO A 26 -13.46 -11.57 -1.51
C PRO A 26 -14.11 -12.38 -0.39
N LEU A 27 -14.33 -11.79 0.80
CA LEU A 27 -15.01 -12.47 1.90
C LEU A 27 -16.53 -12.52 1.69
N VAL A 28 -17.07 -11.69 0.79
CA VAL A 28 -18.50 -11.60 0.49
C VAL A 28 -18.77 -12.30 -0.86
N PRO A 29 -19.33 -13.53 -0.87
CA PRO A 29 -19.48 -14.34 -2.09
C PRO A 29 -20.13 -13.64 -3.29
N PRO A 30 -21.22 -12.84 -3.15
CA PRO A 30 -21.83 -12.19 -4.30
C PRO A 30 -20.98 -11.06 -4.90
N LEU A 31 -20.03 -10.50 -4.14
CA LEU A 31 -19.22 -9.35 -4.55
C LEU A 31 -17.76 -9.71 -4.88
N ALA A 32 -17.38 -10.97 -4.69
CA ALA A 32 -16.01 -11.45 -4.89
C ALA A 32 -15.48 -11.22 -6.32
N GLY A 33 -16.36 -11.18 -7.34
CA GLY A 33 -15.98 -10.88 -8.72
C GLY A 33 -15.47 -9.45 -8.94
N TYR A 34 -15.85 -8.50 -8.09
CA TYR A 34 -15.42 -7.10 -8.20
C TYR A 34 -14.12 -6.80 -7.46
N ALA A 35 -13.75 -7.64 -6.49
CA ALA A 35 -12.56 -7.49 -5.66
C ALA A 35 -11.26 -7.19 -6.43
N PRO A 36 -10.87 -7.94 -7.49
CA PRO A 36 -9.63 -7.69 -8.22
C PRO A 36 -9.61 -6.29 -8.85
N TYR A 37 -10.73 -5.79 -9.38
CA TYR A 37 -10.80 -4.46 -9.99
C TYR A 37 -10.70 -3.34 -8.95
N VAL A 38 -11.38 -3.49 -7.81
CA VAL A 38 -11.34 -2.51 -6.72
C VAL A 38 -9.97 -2.48 -6.05
N PHE A 39 -9.38 -3.65 -5.78
CA PHE A 39 -8.07 -3.74 -5.14
C PHE A 39 -6.94 -3.21 -6.04
N THR A 40 -6.96 -3.54 -7.34
CA THR A 40 -5.92 -3.09 -8.29
C THR A 40 -6.00 -1.59 -8.56
N SER A 41 -7.21 -1.03 -8.70
CA SER A 41 -7.38 0.42 -8.82
C SER A 41 -6.88 1.15 -7.56
N GLY A 42 -7.19 0.64 -6.37
CA GLY A 42 -6.63 1.15 -5.11
C GLY A 42 -5.11 1.10 -5.07
N ALA A 43 -4.51 -0.04 -5.44
CA ALA A 43 -3.06 -0.21 -5.48
C ALA A 43 -2.36 0.78 -6.44
N LEU A 44 -2.96 1.01 -7.61
CA LEU A 44 -2.47 1.94 -8.63
C LEU A 44 -2.58 3.40 -8.19
N MET A 45 -3.60 3.77 -7.41
CA MET A 45 -3.73 5.13 -6.87
C MET A 45 -2.77 5.36 -5.69
N PHE A 46 -2.62 4.35 -4.83
CA PHE A 46 -1.89 4.45 -3.57
C PHE A 46 -0.37 4.40 -3.76
N SER A 47 0.15 3.48 -4.58
CA SER A 47 1.59 3.24 -4.71
C SER A 47 2.38 4.42 -5.28
N PRO A 48 1.92 5.12 -6.34
CA PRO A 48 2.62 6.30 -6.86
C PRO A 48 2.69 7.45 -5.84
N MET A 49 1.63 7.63 -5.04
CA MET A 49 1.60 8.67 -4.01
C MET A 49 2.64 8.41 -2.91
N GLN A 50 2.90 7.15 -2.56
CA GLN A 50 3.98 6.80 -1.64
C GLN A 50 5.37 7.17 -2.17
N LEU A 51 5.59 7.05 -3.48
CA LEU A 51 6.83 7.45 -4.14
C LEU A 51 7.01 8.97 -4.18
N LEU A 52 5.90 9.72 -4.36
CA LEU A 52 5.91 11.19 -4.39
C LEU A 52 6.17 11.83 -3.03
N GLN A 53 5.80 11.17 -1.92
CA GLN A 53 6.07 11.60 -0.55
C GLN A 53 7.56 11.46 -0.16
N ARG A 54 8.45 12.11 -0.91
CA ARG A 54 9.89 12.01 -0.67
C ARG A 54 10.28 12.75 0.63
N TYR A 55 11.05 12.06 1.48
CA TYR A 55 11.68 12.67 2.64
C TYR A 55 12.98 13.38 2.22
N GLU A 56 13.07 14.67 2.50
CA GLU A 56 14.27 15.50 2.24
C GLU A 56 15.10 15.78 3.51
N GLY A 57 14.71 15.24 4.67
CA GLY A 57 15.43 15.45 5.92
C GLY A 57 16.75 14.68 6.01
N ARG A 58 17.57 15.06 6.99
CA ARG A 58 18.97 14.59 7.14
C ARG A 58 19.12 13.28 7.91
N SER A 59 18.06 12.77 8.53
CA SER A 59 18.13 11.59 9.38
C SER A 59 18.22 10.27 8.61
N PHE A 60 19.18 9.45 9.02
CA PHE A 60 19.43 8.14 8.40
C PHE A 60 18.32 7.13 8.70
N VAL A 61 17.70 7.23 9.88
CA VAL A 61 16.64 6.32 10.35
C VAL A 61 15.38 6.46 9.49
N VAL A 62 14.88 7.68 9.30
CA VAL A 62 13.69 7.96 8.46
C VAL A 62 13.94 7.52 7.01
N ARG A 63 15.16 7.71 6.47
CA ARG A 63 15.50 7.26 5.12
C ARG A 63 15.44 5.74 4.96
N ARG A 64 15.82 4.96 5.98
CA ARG A 64 15.67 3.49 5.98
C ARG A 64 14.20 3.07 6.03
N LEU A 65 13.42 3.69 6.92
CA LEU A 65 11.97 3.46 7.05
C LEU A 65 11.23 3.74 5.73
N ARG A 66 11.60 4.80 5.00
CA ARG A 66 11.00 5.08 3.68
C ARG A 66 11.32 4.02 2.63
N ARG A 67 12.50 3.38 2.67
CA ARG A 67 12.79 2.24 1.78
C ARG A 67 11.91 1.03 2.10
N GLN A 68 11.64 0.79 3.38
CA GLN A 68 10.72 -0.27 3.81
C GLN A 68 9.29 0.02 3.37
N GLN A 69 8.85 1.29 3.47
CA GLN A 69 7.53 1.71 3.01
C GLN A 69 7.38 1.53 1.49
N ILE A 70 8.37 1.91 0.69
CA ILE A 70 8.36 1.67 -0.76
C ILE A 70 8.34 0.17 -1.09
N PHE A 71 9.06 -0.64 -0.30
CA PHE A 71 9.02 -2.09 -0.44
C PHE A 71 7.63 -2.67 -0.11
N ALA A 72 6.94 -2.13 0.90
CA ALA A 72 5.55 -2.49 1.20
C ALA A 72 4.60 -2.11 0.05
N ALA A 73 4.73 -0.89 -0.48
CA ALA A 73 3.95 -0.45 -1.65
C ALA A 73 4.16 -1.36 -2.87
N PHE A 74 5.40 -1.80 -3.09
CA PHE A 74 5.72 -2.75 -4.14
C PHE A 74 5.05 -4.11 -3.89
N LEU A 75 5.09 -4.63 -2.67
CA LEU A 75 4.39 -5.86 -2.30
C LEU A 75 2.87 -5.75 -2.49
N LEU A 76 2.27 -4.58 -2.23
CA LEU A 76 0.85 -4.34 -2.53
C LEU A 76 0.55 -4.43 -4.02
N LEU A 77 1.41 -3.88 -4.88
CA LEU A 77 1.28 -4.04 -6.34
C LEU A 77 1.43 -5.50 -6.77
N VAL A 78 2.38 -6.24 -6.19
CA VAL A 78 2.54 -7.68 -6.43
C VAL A 78 1.27 -8.43 -6.01
N SER A 79 0.75 -8.16 -4.82
CA SER A 79 -0.51 -8.74 -4.35
C SER A 79 -1.68 -8.42 -5.30
N ALA A 80 -1.76 -7.18 -5.79
CA ALA A 80 -2.79 -6.78 -6.74
C ALA A 80 -2.67 -7.54 -8.07
N CYS A 81 -1.44 -7.72 -8.55
CA CYS A 81 -1.14 -8.49 -9.74
C CYS A 81 -1.54 -9.96 -9.57
N LEU A 82 -1.19 -10.59 -8.44
CA LEU A 82 -1.58 -11.98 -8.12
C LEU A 82 -3.10 -12.15 -8.05
N LEU A 83 -3.80 -11.22 -7.40
CA LEU A 83 -5.27 -11.24 -7.32
C LEU A 83 -5.89 -11.10 -8.72
N LEU A 84 -5.33 -10.26 -9.59
CA LEU A 84 -5.78 -10.08 -10.96
C LEU A 84 -5.52 -11.34 -11.81
N MET A 85 -4.33 -11.94 -11.73
CA MET A 85 -4.01 -13.20 -12.41
C MET A 85 -4.97 -14.32 -12.02
N LYS A 86 -5.29 -14.46 -10.72
CA LYS A 86 -6.30 -15.39 -10.21
C LYS A 86 -7.66 -15.15 -10.86
N SER A 87 -8.10 -13.89 -10.95
CA SER A 87 -9.39 -13.53 -11.54
C SER A 87 -9.49 -13.85 -13.02
N PHE A 88 -8.44 -13.56 -13.79
CA PHE A 88 -8.41 -13.84 -15.22
C PHE A 88 -8.05 -15.30 -15.56
N ARG A 89 -7.79 -16.14 -14.54
CA ARG A 89 -7.25 -17.50 -14.69
C ARG A 89 -6.03 -17.57 -15.62
N LEU A 90 -5.18 -16.54 -15.59
CA LEU A 90 -3.94 -16.51 -16.36
C LEU A 90 -2.80 -17.11 -15.52
N GLY A 91 -2.37 -18.32 -15.86
CA GLY A 91 -1.16 -18.95 -15.32
C GLY A 91 -1.37 -19.95 -14.17
N PHE A 92 -0.27 -20.30 -13.49
CA PHE A 92 -0.18 -21.34 -12.45
C PHE A 92 -0.67 -20.91 -11.05
N VAL A 93 -1.17 -19.67 -10.88
CA VAL A 93 -1.59 -19.12 -9.58
C VAL A 93 -3.05 -19.47 -9.33
N TYR A 94 -3.27 -20.61 -8.68
CA TYR A 94 -4.62 -21.08 -8.30
C TYR A 94 -4.95 -20.81 -6.82
N GLY A 95 -3.97 -20.37 -6.04
CA GLY A 95 -4.07 -20.26 -4.58
C GLY A 95 -4.52 -18.89 -4.06
N GLU A 96 -4.58 -18.81 -2.74
CA GLU A 96 -4.82 -17.58 -1.97
C GLU A 96 -3.52 -16.87 -1.57
N GLU A 97 -2.43 -17.11 -2.31
CA GLU A 97 -1.07 -16.61 -2.03
C GLU A 97 -1.01 -15.08 -2.00
N TRP A 98 -1.87 -14.43 -2.79
CA TRP A 98 -2.05 -12.97 -2.77
C TRP A 98 -2.36 -12.44 -1.35
N LYS A 99 -3.13 -13.19 -0.53
CA LYS A 99 -3.45 -12.80 0.85
C LYS A 99 -2.21 -12.78 1.74
N VAL A 100 -1.29 -13.72 1.54
CA VAL A 100 -0.05 -13.80 2.31
C VAL A 100 0.83 -12.59 1.99
N VAL A 101 1.00 -12.28 0.70
CA VAL A 101 1.74 -11.10 0.26
C VAL A 101 1.10 -9.81 0.77
N LEU A 102 -0.23 -9.72 0.73
CA LEU A 102 -0.99 -8.60 1.28
C LEU A 102 -0.71 -8.39 2.77
N ILE A 103 -0.78 -9.46 3.58
CA ILE A 103 -0.56 -9.36 5.03
C ILE A 103 0.86 -8.88 5.32
N ILE A 104 1.86 -9.42 4.62
CA ILE A 104 3.26 -8.99 4.80
C ILE A 104 3.39 -7.50 4.44
N ALA A 105 2.82 -7.07 3.32
CA ALA A 105 2.83 -5.68 2.91
C ALA A 105 2.18 -4.77 3.96
N ALA A 106 0.99 -5.15 4.44
CA ALA A 106 0.22 -4.40 5.41
C ALA A 106 0.95 -4.23 6.75
N VAL A 107 1.64 -5.27 7.23
CA VAL A 107 2.43 -5.20 8.48
C VAL A 107 3.58 -4.21 8.34
N ILE A 108 4.34 -4.28 7.24
CA ILE A 108 5.46 -3.36 6.99
C ILE A 108 4.95 -1.93 6.86
N GLU A 109 3.87 -1.74 6.11
CA GLU A 109 3.24 -0.44 5.90
C GLU A 109 2.76 0.18 7.20
N LEU A 110 2.01 -0.57 8.02
CA LEU A 110 1.51 -0.13 9.32
C LEU A 110 2.66 0.23 10.27
N TYR A 111 3.71 -0.59 10.31
CA TYR A 111 4.91 -0.30 11.10
C TYR A 111 5.55 1.03 10.68
N THR A 112 5.72 1.25 9.37
CA THR A 112 6.30 2.50 8.86
C THR A 112 5.39 3.70 9.12
N ALA A 113 4.07 3.53 9.00
CA ALA A 113 3.08 4.60 9.20
C ALA A 113 3.09 5.14 10.64
N PHE A 114 3.28 4.29 11.64
CA PHE A 114 3.40 4.72 13.04
C PHE A 114 4.79 5.22 13.40
N ARG A 115 5.86 4.60 12.87
CA ARG A 115 7.23 4.93 13.29
C ARG A 115 7.74 6.24 12.68
N ILE A 116 7.40 6.54 11.43
CA ILE A 116 7.80 7.77 10.75
C ILE A 116 7.39 9.04 11.53
N PRO A 117 6.12 9.26 11.89
CA PRO A 117 5.73 10.49 12.61
C PRO A 117 6.36 10.57 14.01
N HIS A 118 6.64 9.43 14.64
CA HIS A 118 7.32 9.38 15.93
C HIS A 118 8.78 9.85 15.83
N GLU A 119 9.52 9.38 14.82
CA GLU A 119 10.91 9.82 14.59
C GLU A 119 10.99 11.29 14.13
N LEU A 120 10.01 11.76 13.34
CA LEU A 120 9.94 13.16 12.93
C LEU A 120 9.76 14.11 14.12
N LYS A 121 8.85 13.79 15.05
CA LYS A 121 8.65 14.59 16.27
C LYS A 121 9.91 14.67 17.11
N LYS A 122 10.63 13.54 17.20
CA LYS A 122 11.91 13.48 17.93
C LYS A 122 13.00 14.33 17.29
N GLU A 123 12.99 14.53 15.97
CA GLU A 123 13.89 15.48 15.29
C GLU A 123 13.49 16.94 15.50
N GLU A 124 12.21 17.25 15.75
CA GLU A 124 11.73 18.62 16.02
C GLU A 124 12.01 19.09 17.46
N GLU A 125 12.16 18.15 18.40
CA GLU A 125 12.45 18.43 19.82
C GLU A 125 13.95 18.62 20.14
N VAL A 126 14.85 18.40 19.16
CA VAL A 126 16.33 18.48 19.30
C VAL A 126 16.88 19.67 18.54
#